data_AF-A0A953ACG1-F1
#
_entry.id   AF-A0A953ACG1-F1
#
_cell.length_a   1.000
_cell.length_b   1.000
_cell.length_c   1.000
_cell.angle_alpha   90.00
_cell.angle_beta   90.00
_cell.angle_gamma   90.00
#
_symmetry.space_group_name_H-M   'P 1'
#
loop_
_entity.id
_entity.type
_entity.pdbx_description
1 polymer ?
#
loop_
_entity_poly.entity_id
_entity_poly.type
_entity_poly.pdbx_seq_one_letter_code
_entity_poly.pdbx_strand_id
1 'polypeptide(L)' 'MKVLVVGSGGREHALAWALARSDSLTELHAAP' A
#
# COMPACT_ATOMS: atom_id res chain seq x y z
N MET A 1 6.55 8.66 -5.04
CA MET A 1 6.26 7.45 -5.84
C MET A 1 4.80 7.05 -5.64
N LYS A 2 4.12 6.62 -6.71
CA LYS A 2 2.75 6.10 -6.64
C LYS A 2 2.77 4.58 -6.56
N VAL A 3 1.97 3.99 -5.67
CA VAL A 3 1.96 2.55 -5.41
C VAL A 3 0.54 2.00 -5.44
N LEU A 4 0.36 0.82 -6.06
CA LEU A 4 -0.86 0.03 -6.00
C LEU A 4 -0.54 -1.32 -5.33
N VAL A 5 -1.27 -1.65 -4.28
CA VAL A 5 -1.25 -2.98 -3.64
C VAL A 5 -2.41 -3.80 -4.20
N VAL A 6 -2.12 -5.00 -4.72
CA VAL A 6 -3.11 -5.90 -5.28
C VAL A 6 -3.35 -7.07 -4.33
N GLY A 7 -4.61 -7.33 -4.03
CA GLY A 7 -5.10 -8.36 -3.12
C GLY A 7 -5.88 -7.78 -1.94
N SER A 8 -6.63 -8.66 -1.27
CA SER A 8 -7.61 -8.30 -0.23
C SER A 8 -7.34 -8.97 1.12
N GLY A 9 -6.18 -9.59 1.28
CA GLY A 9 -5.79 -10.31 2.51
C GLY A 9 -5.14 -9.41 3.57
N GLY A 10 -4.96 -9.98 4.76
CA GLY A 10 -4.27 -9.29 5.86
C GLY A 10 -2.81 -8.96 5.56
N ARG A 11 -2.15 -9.75 4.69
CA ARG A 11 -0.78 -9.48 4.24
C ARG A 11 -0.71 -8.18 3.44
N GLU A 12 -1.63 -7.99 2.51
CA GLU A 12 -1.71 -6.80 1.68
C GLU A 12 -2.04 -5.56 2.52
N HIS A 13 -2.93 -5.71 3.51
CA HIS A 13 -3.20 -4.66 4.47
C HIS A 13 -1.95 -4.24 5.26
N ALA A 14 -1.19 -5.21 5.79
CA ALA A 14 0.05 -4.94 6.52
C ALA A 14 1.11 -4.27 5.64
N LEU A 15 1.21 -4.67 4.37
CA LEU A 15 2.10 -4.06 3.39
C LEU A 15 1.69 -2.60 3.11
N ALA A 16 0.41 -2.35 2.84
CA ALA A 16 -0.13 -1.01 2.61
C ALA A 16 0.11 -0.11 3.84
N TRP A 17 -0.09 -0.63 5.05
CA TRP A 17 0.18 0.09 6.30
C TRP A 17 1.67 0.46 6.46
N ALA A 18 2.58 -0.44 6.05
CA ALA A 18 4.00 -0.12 6.06
C ALA A 18 4.37 0.93 5.00
N LEU A 19 3.85 0.80 3.78
CA LEU A 19 4.13 1.72 2.68
C LEU A 19 3.62 3.15 2.96
N ALA A 20 2.48 3.28 3.65
CA ALA A 20 1.88 4.56 4.01
C ALA A 20 2.79 5.45 4.89
N ARG A 21 3.84 4.88 5.50
CA ARG A 21 4.78 5.59 6.39
C ARG A 21 6.03 6.10 5.68
N SER A 22 6.17 5.88 4.37
CA SER A 22 7.34 6.31 3.60
C SER A 22 7.25 7.77 3.18
N ASP A 23 8.26 8.58 3.49
CA ASP A 23 8.35 10.00 3.07
C ASP A 23 8.43 10.18 1.54
N SER A 24 8.78 9.11 0.81
CA SER A 24 8.83 9.12 -0.65
C SER A 24 7.49 8.75 -1.29
N LEU A 25 6.48 8.35 -0.51
CA LEU A 25 5.17 7.96 -1.02
C LEU A 25 4.35 9.21 -1.41
N THR A 26 3.80 9.21 -2.61
CA THR A 26 2.97 10.30 -3.12
C THR A 26 1.50 9.90 -3.17
N GLU A 27 1.22 8.63 -3.45
CA GLU A 27 -0.13 8.11 -3.60
C GLU A 27 -0.11 6.59 -3.36
N LEU A 28 -1.09 6.09 -2.59
CA LEU A 28 -1.24 4.66 -2.31
C LEU A 28 -2.67 4.23 -2.60
N HIS A 29 -2.80 3.22 -3.46
CA HIS A 29 -4.05 2.58 -3.82
C HIS A 29 -4.02 1.11 -3.41
N ALA A 30 -5.20 0.54 -3.13
CA ALA A 30 -5.36 -0.89 -2.92
C ALA A 30 -6.58 -1.40 -3.72
N ALA A 31 -6.42 -2.53 -4.40
CA ALA A 31 -7.48 -3.19 -5.16
C ALA A 31 -7.45 -4.70 -4.91
N PRO A 32 -8.61 -5.39 -4.88
CA PRO A 32 -8.67 -6.84 -4.63
C PRO A 32 -7.98 -7.67 -5.70
#